data_AF-A0A9C8C5D3-F1
#
_entry.id   AF-A0A9C8C5D3-F1
#
_cell.length_a   1.000
_cell.length_b   1.000
_cell.length_c   1.000
_cell.angle_alpha   90.00
_cell.angle_beta   90.00
_cell.angle_gamma   90.00
#
_symmetry.space_group_name_H-M   'P 1'
#
loop_
_entity.id
_entity.type
_entity.pdbx_description
1 polymer ?
#
loop_
_entity_poly.entity_id
_entity_poly.type
_entity_poly.pdbx_seq_one_letter_code
_entity_poly.pdbx_strand_id
1 'polypeptide(L)'
;QLRRASLSISLNIAEGTGRYNNPERRQFYRMARSYIHECVPLLELSFRQDYIDLKQHEELKQECVELAKMVSGLINSLPTSRLHTPEGVANGGQAD
;
A
#
# COMPACT_ATOMS: atom_id res chain seq x y z
N GLN A 1 -1.64 -18.85 8.32
CA GLN A 1 -1.10 -17.50 8.00
C GLN A 1 -1.60 -16.95 6.67
N LEU A 2 -1.58 -17.71 5.55
CA LEU A 2 -1.97 -17.20 4.23
C LEU A 2 -3.40 -16.64 4.19
N ARG A 3 -4.38 -17.38 4.70
CA ARG A 3 -5.78 -16.92 4.83
C ARG A 3 -5.93 -15.61 5.62
N ARG A 4 -5.11 -15.42 6.65
CA ARG A 4 -5.13 -14.19 7.45
C ARG A 4 -4.60 -13.03 6.62
N ALA A 5 -3.42 -13.19 6.03
CA ALA A 5 -2.81 -12.17 5.19
C ALA A 5 -3.74 -11.78 4.03
N SER A 6 -4.30 -12.76 3.31
CA SER A 6 -5.21 -12.49 2.19
C SER A 6 -6.46 -11.72 2.60
N LEU A 7 -7.10 -12.09 3.71
CA LEU A 7 -8.25 -11.37 4.24
C LEU A 7 -7.87 -9.95 4.71
N SER A 8 -6.72 -9.79 5.35
CA SER A 8 -6.23 -8.49 5.83
C SER A 8 -5.98 -7.50 4.69
N ILE A 9 -5.67 -7.94 3.47
CA ILE A 9 -5.55 -7.06 2.29
C ILE A 9 -6.88 -6.34 2.05
N SER A 10 -7.96 -7.09 1.86
CA SER A 10 -9.29 -6.53 1.57
C SER A 10 -9.81 -5.66 2.72
N LEU A 11 -9.61 -6.10 3.97
CA LEU A 11 -10.03 -5.33 5.15
C LEU A 11 -9.32 -3.97 5.23
N ASN A 12 -8.01 -3.92 4.98
CA ASN A 12 -7.26 -2.66 5.02
C ASN A 12 -7.60 -1.74 3.83
N ILE A 13 -7.90 -2.29 2.64
CA ILE A 13 -8.37 -1.48 1.51
C ILE A 13 -9.74 -0.85 1.83
N ALA A 14 -10.67 -1.63 2.39
CA ALA A 14 -11.99 -1.15 2.79
C ALA A 14 -11.89 -0.07 3.87
N GLU A 15 -11.10 -0.32 4.92
CA GLU A 15 -10.91 0.62 6.02
C GLU A 15 -10.25 1.92 5.53
N GLY A 16 -9.20 1.82 4.70
CA GLY A 16 -8.54 2.96 4.09
C GLY A 16 -9.43 3.75 3.13
N THR A 17 -10.47 3.13 2.56
CA THR A 17 -11.44 3.84 1.71
C THR A 17 -12.45 4.64 2.55
N GLY A 18 -12.75 4.18 3.77
CA GLY A 18 -13.65 4.87 4.70
C GLY A 18 -13.03 6.03 5.48
N ARG A 19 -11.71 6.27 5.37
CA ARG A 19 -11.04 7.37 6.10
C ARG A 19 -11.19 8.71 5.41
N TYR A 20 -11.43 9.75 6.22
CA TYR A 20 -11.60 11.13 5.74
C TYR A 20 -10.28 11.80 5.36
N ASN A 21 -9.19 11.54 6.09
CA ASN A 21 -7.91 12.22 5.86
C ASN A 21 -6.93 11.35 5.06
N ASN A 22 -6.21 11.98 4.13
CA ASN A 22 -5.26 11.29 3.26
C ASN A 22 -4.12 10.54 3.99
N PRO A 23 -3.57 11.05 5.11
CA PRO A 23 -2.55 10.31 5.87
C PRO A 23 -3.03 8.96 6.39
N GLU A 24 -4.24 8.88 6.98
CA GLU A 24 -4.79 7.61 7.47
C GLU A 24 -5.12 6.66 6.33
N ARG A 25 -5.75 7.15 5.25
CA ARG A 25 -5.99 6.34 4.03
C ARG A 25 -4.70 5.68 3.56
N ARG A 26 -3.62 6.47 3.49
CA ARG A 26 -2.29 6.02 3.06
C ARG A 26 -1.72 4.95 3.99
N GLN A 27 -1.90 5.09 5.30
CA GLN A 27 -1.46 4.09 6.28
C GLN A 27 -2.14 2.74 6.04
N PHE A 28 -3.47 2.73 5.89
CA PHE A 28 -4.21 1.50 5.62
C PHE A 28 -3.82 0.85 4.29
N TYR A 29 -3.66 1.63 3.21
CA TYR A 29 -3.18 1.08 1.94
C TYR A 29 -1.75 0.52 2.03
N ARG A 30 -0.86 1.12 2.82
CA ARG A 30 0.49 0.57 3.10
C ARG A 30 0.41 -0.75 3.87
N MET A 31 -0.51 -0.87 4.83
CA MET A 31 -0.77 -2.12 5.53
C MET A 31 -1.27 -3.21 4.56
N ALA A 32 -2.25 -2.88 3.71
CA ALA A 32 -2.71 -3.80 2.66
C ALA A 32 -1.55 -4.31 1.78
N ARG A 33 -0.67 -3.40 1.34
CA ARG A 33 0.53 -3.77 0.56
C ARG A 33 1.49 -4.67 1.33
N SER A 34 1.64 -4.45 2.63
CA SER A 34 2.50 -5.28 3.48
C SER A 34 1.95 -6.71 3.58
N TYR A 35 0.62 -6.88 3.72
CA TYR A 35 -0.01 -8.20 3.71
C TYR A 35 0.10 -8.92 2.36
N ILE A 36 0.07 -8.19 1.23
CA ILE A 36 0.39 -8.79 -0.09
C ILE A 36 1.80 -9.39 -0.09
N HIS A 37 2.78 -8.65 0.44
CA HIS A 37 4.15 -9.14 0.51
C HIS A 37 4.32 -10.33 1.45
N GLU A 38 3.50 -10.44 2.50
CA GLU A 38 3.47 -11.64 3.35
C GLU A 38 2.93 -12.88 2.61
N CYS A 39 2.01 -12.71 1.65
CA CYS A 39 1.47 -13.83 0.87
C CYS A 39 2.55 -14.50 0.01
N VAL A 40 3.49 -13.74 -0.56
CA VAL A 40 4.52 -14.27 -1.47
C VAL A 40 5.36 -15.40 -0.86
N PRO A 41 6.04 -15.23 0.30
CA PRO A 41 6.79 -16.33 0.91
C PRO A 41 5.89 -17.46 1.43
N LEU A 42 4.63 -17.17 1.77
CA LEU A 42 3.67 -18.21 2.18
C LEU A 42 3.24 -19.09 1.00
N LEU A 43 3.05 -18.51 -0.20
CA LEU A 43 2.80 -19.24 -1.43
C LEU A 43 4.00 -20.10 -1.84
N GLU A 44 5.21 -19.55 -1.73
CA GLU A 44 6.45 -20.31 -1.96
C GLU A 44 6.54 -21.51 -1.01
N LEU A 45 6.24 -21.32 0.27
CA LEU A 45 6.22 -22.42 1.25
C LEU A 45 5.14 -23.46 0.92
N SER A 46 3.94 -23.01 0.53
CA SER A 46 2.86 -23.92 0.12
C SER A 46 3.23 -24.74 -1.11
N PHE A 47 3.91 -24.15 -2.09
CA PHE A 47 4.43 -24.85 -3.26
C PHE A 47 5.48 -25.89 -2.86
N ARG A 48 6.46 -25.49 -2.03
CA ARG A 48 7.52 -26.40 -1.55
C ARG A 48 7.03 -27.55 -0.65
N GLN A 49 5.80 -27.45 -0.15
CA GLN A 49 5.14 -28.49 0.64
C GLN A 49 4.13 -29.29 -0.20
N ASP A 50 4.13 -29.11 -1.53
CA ASP A 50 3.24 -29.78 -2.49
C ASP A 50 1.74 -29.55 -2.20
N TYR A 51 1.38 -28.43 -1.55
CA TYR A 51 -0.02 -28.06 -1.31
C TYR A 51 -0.68 -27.41 -2.51
N ILE A 52 0.13 -26.86 -3.42
CA ILE A 52 -0.28 -26.27 -4.69
C ILE A 52 0.72 -26.68 -5.77
N ASP A 53 0.26 -26.77 -7.01
CA ASP A 53 1.15 -27.06 -8.15
C ASP A 53 1.86 -25.80 -8.68
N LEU A 54 2.77 -25.99 -9.64
CA LEU A 54 3.54 -24.89 -10.23
C LEU A 54 2.63 -23.85 -10.90
N LYS A 55 1.57 -24.28 -11.57
CA LYS A 55 0.64 -23.38 -12.28
C LYS A 55 -0.09 -22.50 -11.27
N GLN A 56 -0.64 -23.09 -10.20
CA GLN A 56 -1.29 -22.36 -9.12
C GLN A 56 -0.33 -21.40 -8.43
N HIS A 57 0.92 -21.82 -8.19
CA HIS A 57 1.94 -20.97 -7.59
C HIS A 57 2.25 -19.74 -8.46
N GLU A 58 2.44 -19.93 -9.77
CA GLU A 58 2.69 -18.85 -10.72
C GLU A 58 1.50 -17.89 -10.84
N GLU A 59 0.27 -18.42 -10.96
CA GLU A 59 -0.97 -17.64 -11.03
C GLU A 59 -1.14 -16.78 -9.76
N LEU A 60 -1.05 -17.38 -8.57
CA LEU A 60 -1.23 -16.67 -7.30
C LEU A 60 -0.12 -15.65 -7.04
N LYS A 61 1.12 -15.94 -7.46
CA LYS A 61 2.22 -14.98 -7.37
C LYS A 61 2.01 -13.79 -8.31
N GLN A 62 1.50 -14.03 -9.51
CA GLN A 62 1.16 -12.97 -10.45
C GLN A 62 0.02 -12.10 -9.92
N GLU A 63 -1.01 -12.70 -9.29
CA GLU A 63 -2.06 -11.95 -8.60
C GLU A 63 -1.49 -11.04 -7.51
N CYS A 64 -0.54 -11.53 -6.70
CA CYS A 64 0.13 -10.71 -5.69
C CYS A 64 0.85 -9.50 -6.33
N VAL A 65 1.51 -9.69 -7.48
CA VAL A 65 2.17 -8.59 -8.21
C VAL A 65 1.16 -7.56 -8.69
N GLU A 66 0.06 -7.98 -9.30
CA GLU A 66 -0.98 -7.05 -9.79
C GLU A 66 -1.65 -6.29 -8.64
N LEU A 67 -1.99 -6.97 -7.54
CA LEU A 67 -2.51 -6.32 -6.35
C LEU A 67 -1.52 -5.29 -5.76
N ALA A 68 -0.23 -5.61 -5.71
CA ALA A 68 0.79 -4.69 -5.21
C ALA A 68 0.89 -3.42 -6.06
N LYS A 69 0.76 -3.55 -7.40
CA LYS A 69 0.71 -2.40 -8.33
C LYS A 69 -0.54 -1.57 -8.09
N MET A 70 -1.72 -2.19 -8.02
CA MET A 70 -3.00 -1.49 -7.78
C MET A 70 -2.99 -0.73 -6.45
N VAL A 71 -2.56 -1.36 -5.36
CA VAL A 71 -2.47 -0.72 -4.04
C VAL A 71 -1.44 0.40 -4.05
N SER A 72 -0.32 0.24 -4.76
CA SER A 72 0.65 1.33 -4.93
C SER A 72 0.06 2.51 -5.70
N GLY A 73 -0.78 2.25 -6.71
CA GLY A 73 -1.58 3.28 -7.39
C GLY A 73 -2.49 4.05 -6.42
N LEU A 74 -3.20 3.35 -5.53
CA LEU A 74 -4.03 3.98 -4.49
C LEU A 74 -3.20 4.82 -3.50
N ILE A 75 -2.02 4.34 -3.11
CA ILE A 75 -1.11 5.11 -2.25
C ILE A 75 -0.67 6.39 -2.98
N ASN A 76 -0.27 6.28 -4.25
CA ASN A 76 0.30 7.38 -5.01
C ASN A 76 -0.72 8.42 -5.46
N SER A 77 -2.00 8.05 -5.59
CA SER A 77 -3.08 8.98 -5.95
C SER A 77 -3.46 9.94 -4.82
N LEU A 78 -3.11 9.63 -3.57
CA LEU A 78 -3.41 10.49 -2.43
C LEU A 78 -2.49 11.72 -2.42
N PRO A 79 -3.03 12.93 -2.22
CA PRO A 79 -2.23 14.13 -2.00
C PRO A 79 -1.32 13.99 -0.77
N THR A 80 -0.10 14.50 -0.87
CA THR A 80 0.79 14.69 0.27
C THR A 80 0.59 16.12 0.75
N SER A 81 0.24 16.31 2.03
CA SER A 81 0.24 17.66 2.61
C SER A 81 1.65 18.21 2.53
N ARG A 82 1.89 19.21 1.67
CA ARG A 82 3.09 20.03 1.79
C ARG A 82 2.84 20.90 3.02
N LEU A 83 3.68 20.76 4.04
CA LEU A 83 3.74 21.80 5.07
C LEU A 83 3.91 23.13 4.34
N HIS A 84 2.97 24.05 4.54
CA HIS A 84 3.13 25.43 4.11
C HIS A 84 4.38 25.97 4.81
N THR A 85 5.48 26.10 4.10
CA THR A 85 6.51 27.07 4.48
C THR A 85 5.97 28.44 4.09
N PRO A 86 5.81 29.39 5.01
CA PRO A 86 5.45 30.75 4.63
C PRO A 86 6.66 31.38 3.92
N GLU A 87 6.65 31.36 2.59
CA GLU A 87 7.49 32.25 1.80
C GLU A 87 6.84 33.62 1.78
N GLY A 88 7.37 34.52 2.62
CA GLY A 88 6.91 35.89 2.77
C GLY A 88 7.91 36.77 3.49
N VAL A 89 9.21 36.61 3.21
CA VAL A 89 10.21 37.64 3.53
C VAL A 89 10.78 38.12 2.20
N ALA A 90 10.03 38.98 1.51
CA ALA A 90 10.54 39.81 0.44
C ALA A 90 10.84 41.20 1.02
N ASN A 91 12.14 41.44 1.12
CA ASN A 91 12.87 42.70 1.28
C ASN A 91 12.19 43.98 0.74
N GLY A 92 12.42 45.10 1.43
CA GLY A 92 12.61 46.40 0.76
C GLY A 92 12.18 47.65 1.56
N GLY A 93 13.13 48.36 2.18
CA GLY A 93 13.04 49.81 2.34
C GLY A 93 13.30 50.42 3.74
N GLN A 94 14.55 50.44 4.19
CA GLN A 94 15.15 51.59 4.90
C GLN A 94 15.89 52.42 3.83
N ALA A 95 16.04 53.74 3.86
CA ALA A 95 15.74 54.79 4.83
C ALA A 95 15.64 56.12 4.04
N ASP A 96 15.09 57.15 4.70
CA ASP A 96 15.31 58.56 4.38
C ASP A 96 16.81 58.94 4.45
#